data_AF-A0A2M8G0G2-F1
#
_entry.id   AF-A0A2M8G0G2-F1
#
_cell.length_a   1.000
_cell.length_b   1.000
_cell.length_c   1.000
_cell.angle_alpha   90.00
_cell.angle_beta   90.00
_cell.angle_gamma   90.00
#
_symmetry.space_group_name_H-M   'P 1'
#
loop_
_entity.id
_entity.type
_entity.pdbx_description
1 polymer ?
#
loop_
_entity_poly.entity_id
_entity_poly.type
_entity_poly.pdbx_seq_one_letter_code
_entity_poly.pdbx_strand_id
1 'polypeptide(L)'
;MLFTFRSFPKKVAYYIMKKFTFFLKNILPWLMAAGIFYYLFSVYPPSQIFASLKQVKLLPFLSFSLFYFFFIYFCDSWVMARVISRFTHHVSLKDILLARGVTYLIMVINYPASQAAFAYYLKRRYNIPIFQVVGVFLFMMILDLSWIILLAFAGSCLEDVVLGGVHLSPYVHTVAIMFLCFFLGWIIFWRRWHEKIFGTFFRFAWIEKIRQQKVFHIFEQARLKDYLSTALLRIPIHFTIIVSIYIVVQTFDAFIPFTKIIGNIPIVFLIGMLPITPGGLGTTNAAMVEMLSPFMTSPLFTAGKISPEELMLAMSLLWMFINYLLKALLGMFLLRKVSKNLFKPTTDESLEDIEKKAAHLGGNI
;
A
#
# COMPACT_ATOMS: atom_id res chain seq x y z
N MET A 1 -26.47 -43.67 -37.58
CA MET A 1 -26.65 -43.51 -36.12
C MET A 1 -25.69 -42.42 -35.64
N LEU A 2 -26.04 -41.15 -35.86
CA LEU A 2 -25.22 -39.99 -35.51
C LEU A 2 -25.75 -39.41 -34.19
N PHE A 3 -24.97 -39.58 -33.12
CA PHE A 3 -25.25 -39.02 -31.80
C PHE A 3 -25.22 -37.50 -31.87
N THR A 4 -26.38 -36.86 -31.75
CA THR A 4 -26.52 -35.42 -31.54
C THR A 4 -25.96 -35.03 -30.17
N PHE A 5 -24.86 -34.28 -30.15
CA PHE A 5 -24.34 -33.63 -28.96
C PHE A 5 -25.40 -32.67 -28.39
N ARG A 6 -25.98 -33.05 -27.24
CA ARG A 6 -26.82 -32.17 -26.42
C ARG A 6 -26.05 -30.89 -26.11
N SER A 7 -26.58 -29.76 -26.55
CA SER A 7 -26.06 -28.43 -26.24
C SER A 7 -25.94 -28.25 -24.73
N PHE A 8 -24.73 -28.14 -24.22
CA PHE A 8 -24.48 -27.71 -22.84
C PHE A 8 -25.16 -26.35 -22.64
N PRO A 9 -26.07 -26.18 -21.66
CA PRO A 9 -26.81 -24.93 -21.51
C PRO A 9 -25.84 -23.80 -21.14
N LYS A 10 -25.67 -22.82 -22.05
CA LYS A 10 -24.76 -21.66 -21.90
C LYS A 10 -24.89 -20.94 -20.55
N LYS A 11 -26.06 -20.98 -19.91
CA LYS A 11 -26.31 -20.43 -18.56
C LYS A 11 -25.56 -21.19 -17.46
N VAL A 12 -25.44 -22.51 -17.54
CA VAL A 12 -24.71 -23.33 -16.55
C VAL A 12 -23.21 -23.09 -16.69
N ALA A 13 -22.69 -23.04 -17.93
CA ALA A 13 -21.29 -22.68 -18.18
C ALA A 13 -20.96 -21.25 -17.68
N TYR A 14 -21.85 -20.27 -17.91
CA TYR A 14 -21.68 -18.91 -17.37
C TYR A 14 -21.68 -18.88 -15.83
N TYR A 15 -22.58 -19.60 -15.17
CA TYR A 15 -22.62 -19.68 -13.70
C TYR A 15 -21.38 -20.37 -13.12
N ILE A 16 -20.92 -21.46 -13.74
CA ILE A 16 -19.69 -22.16 -13.36
C ILE A 16 -18.49 -21.23 -13.55
N MET A 17 -18.39 -20.54 -14.68
CA MET A 17 -17.30 -19.61 -14.98
C MET A 17 -17.30 -18.39 -14.06
N LYS A 18 -18.47 -17.86 -13.68
CA LYS A 18 -18.61 -16.79 -12.69
C LYS A 18 -18.23 -17.25 -11.28
N LYS A 19 -18.61 -18.47 -10.90
CA LYS A 19 -18.25 -19.07 -9.60
C LYS A 19 -16.75 -19.40 -9.52
N PHE A 20 -16.17 -19.88 -10.62
CA PHE A 20 -14.75 -20.16 -10.74
C PHE A 20 -13.90 -18.89 -10.71
N THR A 21 -14.31 -17.84 -11.45
CA THR A 21 -13.64 -16.53 -11.37
C THR A 21 -13.78 -15.89 -10.00
N PHE A 22 -14.92 -16.06 -9.31
CA PHE A 22 -15.08 -15.65 -7.92
C PHE A 22 -14.11 -16.41 -7.00
N PHE A 23 -14.02 -17.74 -7.13
CA PHE A 23 -13.12 -18.58 -6.32
C PHE A 23 -11.65 -18.21 -6.53
N LEU A 24 -11.21 -18.10 -7.79
CA LEU A 24 -9.85 -17.70 -8.14
C LEU A 24 -9.48 -16.32 -7.59
N LYS A 25 -10.41 -15.36 -7.63
CA LYS A 25 -10.11 -13.98 -7.21
C LYS A 25 -10.20 -13.78 -5.71
N ASN A 26 -11.09 -14.49 -5.02
CA ASN A 26 -11.43 -14.19 -3.63
C ASN A 26 -11.03 -15.27 -2.63
N ILE A 27 -10.89 -16.53 -3.03
CA ILE A 27 -10.60 -17.64 -2.10
C ILE A 27 -9.16 -18.13 -2.27
N LEU A 28 -8.68 -18.24 -3.51
CA LEU A 28 -7.32 -18.72 -3.79
C LEU A 28 -6.22 -17.93 -3.04
N PRO A 29 -6.22 -16.58 -3.01
CA PRO A 29 -5.18 -15.84 -2.29
C PRO A 29 -5.16 -16.14 -0.78
N TRP A 30 -6.32 -16.38 -0.17
CA TRP A 30 -6.40 -16.76 1.25
C TRP A 30 -5.93 -18.19 1.49
N LEU A 31 -6.22 -19.12 0.58
CA LEU A 31 -5.67 -20.48 0.64
C LEU A 31 -4.15 -20.47 0.49
N MET A 32 -3.60 -19.62 -0.39
CA MET A 32 -2.16 -19.44 -0.52
C MET A 32 -1.55 -18.89 0.78
N ALA A 33 -2.18 -17.88 1.40
CA ALA A 33 -1.72 -17.34 2.67
C ALA A 33 -1.75 -18.41 3.79
N ALA A 34 -2.84 -19.18 3.88
CA ALA A 34 -2.98 -20.27 4.84
C ALA A 34 -1.93 -21.37 4.59
N GLY A 35 -1.67 -21.73 3.33
CA GLY A 35 -0.64 -22.70 2.95
C GLY A 35 0.77 -22.25 3.33
N ILE A 36 1.10 -20.96 3.11
CA ILE A 36 2.39 -20.40 3.52
C ILE A 36 2.53 -20.40 5.04
N PHE A 37 1.50 -20.00 5.78
CA PHE A 37 1.57 -20.07 7.24
C PHE A 37 1.62 -21.50 7.77
N TYR A 38 0.89 -22.44 7.14
CA TYR A 38 1.00 -23.85 7.48
C TYR A 38 2.42 -24.36 7.28
N TYR A 39 3.05 -24.03 6.14
CA TYR A 39 4.44 -24.34 5.88
C TYR A 39 5.37 -23.70 6.93
N LEU A 40 5.26 -22.39 7.17
CA LEU A 40 6.07 -21.68 8.15
C LEU A 40 5.92 -22.28 9.56
N PHE A 41 4.72 -22.64 9.99
CA PHE A 41 4.50 -23.25 11.30
C PHE A 41 4.88 -24.73 11.39
N SER A 42 4.99 -25.41 10.24
CA SER A 42 5.54 -26.77 10.18
C SER A 42 7.07 -26.78 10.31
N VAL A 43 7.74 -25.76 9.77
CA VAL A 43 9.20 -25.58 9.87
C VAL A 43 9.58 -24.92 11.19
N TYR A 44 8.81 -23.94 11.65
CA TYR A 44 9.04 -23.18 12.87
C TYR A 44 7.87 -23.40 13.85
N PRO A 45 7.97 -24.37 14.78
CA PRO A 45 6.93 -24.69 15.73
C PRO A 45 6.37 -23.46 16.48
N PRO A 46 5.04 -23.31 16.61
CA PRO A 46 4.44 -22.18 17.32
C PRO A 46 4.97 -22.00 18.76
N SER A 47 5.33 -23.08 19.45
CA SER A 47 5.93 -23.01 20.79
C SER A 47 7.25 -22.24 20.82
N GLN A 48 8.09 -22.40 19.80
CA GLN A 48 9.36 -21.68 19.65
C GLN A 48 9.14 -20.23 19.22
N ILE A 49 8.15 -19.98 18.37
CA ILE A 49 7.72 -18.61 18.03
C ILE A 49 7.25 -17.87 19.28
N PHE A 50 6.43 -18.50 20.13
CA PHE A 50 6.02 -17.93 21.41
C PHE A 50 7.20 -17.71 22.37
N ALA A 51 8.18 -18.62 22.39
CA ALA A 51 9.40 -18.43 23.18
C ALA A 51 10.23 -17.24 22.69
N SER A 52 10.28 -17.03 21.37
CA SER A 52 10.95 -15.90 20.72
C SER A 52 10.25 -14.58 21.02
N LEU A 53 8.90 -14.56 21.05
CA LEU A 53 8.13 -13.38 21.44
C LEU A 53 8.44 -12.91 22.86
N LYS A 54 8.81 -13.81 23.78
CA LYS A 54 9.18 -13.43 25.16
C LYS A 54 10.49 -12.65 25.25
N GLN A 55 11.30 -12.64 24.19
CA GLN A 55 12.56 -11.91 24.15
C GLN A 55 12.38 -10.42 23.83
N VAL A 56 11.17 -9.99 23.45
CA VAL A 56 10.93 -8.59 23.10
C VAL A 56 11.05 -7.69 24.33
N LYS A 57 11.84 -6.63 24.21
CA LYS A 57 11.82 -5.49 25.12
C LYS A 57 10.55 -4.70 24.86
N LEU A 58 9.50 -5.04 25.60
CA LEU A 58 8.14 -4.56 25.35
C LEU A 58 8.05 -3.02 25.38
N LEU A 59 8.70 -2.35 26.33
CA LEU A 59 8.62 -0.90 26.47
C LEU A 59 9.25 -0.17 25.25
N PRO A 60 10.51 -0.44 24.85
CA PRO A 60 11.08 0.10 23.61
C PRO A 60 10.24 -0.23 22.37
N PHE A 61 9.79 -1.49 22.25
CA PHE A 61 9.00 -1.95 21.11
C PHE A 61 7.67 -1.20 20.98
N LEU A 62 6.90 -1.08 22.07
CA LEU A 62 5.62 -0.38 22.06
C LEU A 62 5.79 1.12 21.84
N SER A 63 6.81 1.72 22.45
CA SER A 63 7.09 3.16 22.31
C SER A 63 7.43 3.50 20.86
N PHE A 64 8.30 2.69 20.23
CA PHE A 64 8.63 2.83 18.82
C PHE A 64 7.44 2.53 17.91
N SER A 65 6.68 1.46 18.17
CA SER A 65 5.50 1.10 17.38
C SER A 65 4.45 2.21 17.37
N LEU A 66 4.24 2.86 18.52
CA LEU A 66 3.31 3.98 18.66
C LEU A 66 3.80 5.21 17.87
N PHE A 67 5.08 5.56 18.04
CA PHE A 67 5.69 6.65 17.28
C PHE A 67 5.62 6.41 15.77
N TYR A 68 6.07 5.24 15.32
CA TYR A 68 6.03 4.82 13.93
C TYR A 68 4.61 4.93 13.35
N PHE A 69 3.62 4.38 14.06
CA PHE A 69 2.25 4.37 13.60
C PHE A 69 1.70 5.80 13.41
N PHE A 70 1.85 6.67 14.40
CA PHE A 70 1.35 8.04 14.30
C PHE A 70 2.12 8.88 13.29
N PHE A 71 3.43 8.67 13.18
CA PHE A 71 4.26 9.33 12.18
C PHE A 71 3.81 8.97 10.75
N ILE A 72 3.71 7.66 10.45
CA ILE A 72 3.25 7.18 9.14
C ILE A 72 1.82 7.66 8.86
N TYR A 73 0.92 7.55 9.83
CA TYR A 73 -0.46 8.01 9.70
C TYR A 73 -0.54 9.51 9.38
N PHE A 74 0.26 10.33 10.06
CA PHE A 74 0.32 11.76 9.82
C PHE A 74 0.89 12.08 8.44
N CYS A 75 2.08 11.54 8.12
CA CYS A 75 2.74 11.78 6.84
C CYS A 75 1.87 11.32 5.67
N ASP A 76 1.30 10.12 5.70
CA ASP A 76 0.43 9.61 4.63
C ASP A 76 -0.80 10.48 4.45
N SER A 77 -1.45 10.88 5.55
CA SER A 77 -2.62 11.78 5.51
C SER A 77 -2.26 13.16 4.98
N TRP A 78 -1.07 13.67 5.32
CA TRP A 78 -0.59 14.95 4.85
C TRP A 78 -0.30 14.96 3.35
N VAL A 79 0.44 13.95 2.85
CA VAL A 79 0.67 13.82 1.41
C VAL A 79 -0.66 13.65 0.68
N MET A 80 -1.56 12.80 1.19
CA MET A 80 -2.89 12.60 0.61
C MET A 80 -3.68 13.92 0.54
N ALA A 81 -3.71 14.70 1.61
CA ALA A 81 -4.38 16.00 1.63
C ALA A 81 -3.82 16.98 0.58
N ARG A 82 -2.48 17.01 0.44
CA ARG A 82 -1.78 17.87 -0.54
C ARG A 82 -2.09 17.45 -1.98
N VAL A 83 -2.06 16.15 -2.28
CA VAL A 83 -2.32 15.64 -3.64
C VAL A 83 -3.79 15.81 -4.02
N ILE A 84 -4.73 15.50 -3.12
CA ILE A 84 -6.16 15.77 -3.36
C ILE A 84 -6.38 17.27 -3.61
N SER A 85 -5.80 18.13 -2.76
CA SER A 85 -5.89 19.59 -2.92
C SER A 85 -5.31 20.10 -4.23
N ARG A 86 -4.28 19.43 -4.76
CA ARG A 86 -3.62 19.82 -6.01
C ARG A 86 -4.47 19.52 -7.25
N PHE A 87 -5.22 18.42 -7.23
CA PHE A 87 -5.89 17.87 -8.41
C PHE A 87 -7.41 17.96 -8.39
N THR A 88 -8.02 18.22 -7.24
CA THR A 88 -9.48 18.17 -7.09
C THR A 88 -10.01 19.42 -6.40
N HIS A 89 -10.03 19.43 -5.07
CA HIS A 89 -10.54 20.50 -4.22
C HIS A 89 -9.65 20.64 -2.99
N HIS A 90 -9.49 21.86 -2.48
CA HIS A 90 -8.72 22.09 -1.25
C HIS A 90 -9.35 21.34 -0.07
N VAL A 91 -8.60 20.40 0.50
CA VAL A 91 -9.07 19.58 1.63
C VAL A 91 -8.24 19.85 2.87
N SER A 92 -8.89 19.94 4.02
CA SER A 92 -8.19 20.16 5.28
C SER A 92 -7.48 18.88 5.75
N LEU A 93 -6.26 19.03 6.27
CA LEU A 93 -5.51 17.90 6.83
C LEU A 93 -6.29 17.19 7.95
N LYS A 94 -7.00 17.96 8.77
CA LYS A 94 -7.82 17.42 9.86
C LYS A 94 -8.91 16.49 9.33
N ASP A 95 -9.63 16.89 8.28
CA ASP A 95 -10.69 16.06 7.71
C ASP A 95 -10.13 14.78 7.08
N ILE A 96 -8.95 14.86 6.44
CA ILE A 96 -8.26 13.70 5.88
C ILE A 96 -7.79 12.75 6.98
N LEU A 97 -7.18 13.26 8.06
CA LEU A 97 -6.79 12.47 9.22
C LEU A 97 -8.02 11.74 9.78
N LEU A 98 -9.08 12.46 10.15
CA LEU A 98 -10.27 11.85 10.74
C LEU A 98 -10.88 10.77 9.84
N ALA A 99 -11.00 11.02 8.54
CA ALA A 99 -11.54 10.08 7.59
C ALA A 99 -10.63 8.86 7.36
N ARG A 100 -9.30 9.05 7.26
CA ARG A 100 -8.32 7.95 7.16
C ARG A 100 -8.33 7.09 8.41
N GLY A 101 -8.35 7.73 9.58
CA GLY A 101 -8.40 7.06 10.86
C GLY A 101 -9.65 6.20 11.02
N VAL A 102 -10.84 6.71 10.68
CA VAL A 102 -12.08 5.90 10.71
C VAL A 102 -12.05 4.77 9.68
N THR A 103 -11.56 5.02 8.47
CA THR A 103 -11.50 4.00 7.41
C THR A 103 -10.46 2.92 7.69
N TYR A 104 -9.56 3.08 8.67
CA TYR A 104 -8.68 2.01 9.15
C TYR A 104 -9.42 0.82 9.77
N LEU A 105 -10.58 1.02 10.41
CA LEU A 105 -11.42 -0.11 10.86
C LEU A 105 -11.84 -0.98 9.68
N ILE A 106 -12.26 -0.34 8.59
CA ILE A 106 -12.67 -1.02 7.37
C ILE A 106 -11.44 -1.66 6.72
N MET A 107 -10.28 -1.00 6.77
CA MET A 107 -9.04 -1.47 6.14
C MET A 107 -8.53 -2.78 6.72
N VAL A 108 -8.66 -2.97 8.03
CA VAL A 108 -8.27 -4.22 8.72
C VAL A 108 -9.07 -5.42 8.19
N ILE A 109 -10.33 -5.19 7.80
CA ILE A 109 -11.21 -6.23 7.25
C ILE A 109 -11.03 -6.36 5.73
N ASN A 110 -11.01 -5.24 5.03
CA ASN A 110 -10.95 -5.17 3.58
C ASN A 110 -10.37 -3.83 3.10
N TYR A 111 -9.17 -3.89 2.53
CA TYR A 111 -8.46 -2.72 2.03
C TYR A 111 -9.21 -1.99 0.89
N PRO A 112 -9.68 -2.66 -0.19
CA PRO A 112 -10.48 -1.98 -1.22
C PRO A 112 -11.74 -1.27 -0.69
N ALA A 113 -12.45 -1.90 0.24
CA ALA A 113 -13.64 -1.30 0.85
C ALA A 113 -13.30 -0.04 1.67
N SER A 114 -12.14 -0.03 2.33
CA SER A 114 -11.63 1.16 3.04
C SER A 114 -11.39 2.33 2.09
N GLN A 115 -10.77 2.08 0.94
CA GLN A 115 -10.55 3.11 -0.08
C GLN A 115 -11.87 3.63 -0.66
N ALA A 116 -12.83 2.74 -0.92
CA ALA A 116 -14.16 3.12 -1.39
C ALA A 116 -14.92 3.97 -0.35
N ALA A 117 -14.84 3.60 0.94
CA ALA A 117 -15.43 4.38 2.03
C ALA A 117 -14.78 5.77 2.16
N PHE A 118 -13.46 5.86 2.01
CA PHE A 118 -12.74 7.12 2.02
C PHE A 118 -13.11 8.02 0.83
N ALA A 119 -13.22 7.45 -0.38
CA ALA A 119 -13.69 8.19 -1.55
C ALA A 119 -15.15 8.65 -1.42
N TYR A 120 -16.01 7.83 -0.83
CA TYR A 120 -17.40 8.20 -0.54
C TYR A 120 -17.49 9.34 0.48
N TYR A 121 -16.65 9.31 1.52
CA TYR A 121 -16.56 10.40 2.49
C TYR A 121 -16.21 11.72 1.80
N LEU A 122 -15.20 11.73 0.92
CA LEU A 122 -14.80 12.93 0.19
C LEU A 122 -15.90 13.43 -0.76
N LYS A 123 -16.64 12.53 -1.40
CA LYS A 123 -17.84 12.89 -2.17
C LYS A 123 -18.89 13.56 -1.30
N ARG A 124 -19.17 13.03 -0.11
CA ARG A 124 -20.20 13.59 0.79
C ARG A 124 -19.78 14.93 1.40
N ARG A 125 -18.51 15.07 1.77
CA ARG A 125 -18.00 16.23 2.52
C ARG A 125 -17.64 17.41 1.62
N TYR A 126 -17.04 17.13 0.45
CA TYR A 126 -16.46 18.12 -0.44
C TYR A 126 -17.07 18.09 -1.85
N ASN A 127 -18.12 17.29 -2.09
CA ASN A 127 -18.73 17.07 -3.40
C ASN A 127 -17.74 16.63 -4.50
N ILE A 128 -16.60 16.04 -4.12
CA ILE A 128 -15.59 15.58 -5.08
C ILE A 128 -16.10 14.32 -5.78
N PRO A 129 -16.11 14.27 -7.12
CA PRO A 129 -16.53 13.07 -7.83
C PRO A 129 -15.62 11.88 -7.52
N ILE A 130 -16.23 10.72 -7.21
CA ILE A 130 -15.50 9.50 -6.78
C ILE A 130 -14.38 9.12 -7.75
N PHE A 131 -14.61 9.24 -9.07
CA PHE A 131 -13.61 8.91 -10.08
C PHE A 131 -12.34 9.78 -10.00
N GLN A 132 -12.44 11.04 -9.58
CA GLN A 132 -11.28 11.91 -9.38
C GLN A 132 -10.46 11.44 -8.19
N VAL A 133 -11.14 11.07 -7.09
CA VAL A 133 -10.49 10.52 -5.90
C VAL A 133 -9.79 9.20 -6.22
N VAL A 134 -10.46 8.30 -6.96
CA VAL A 134 -9.85 7.05 -7.43
C VAL A 134 -8.65 7.32 -8.34
N GLY A 135 -8.71 8.35 -9.19
CA GLY A 135 -7.57 8.81 -9.99
C GLY A 135 -6.39 9.24 -9.11
N VAL A 136 -6.64 10.01 -8.03
CA VAL A 136 -5.62 10.38 -7.04
C VAL A 136 -5.01 9.15 -6.38
N PHE A 137 -5.81 8.17 -5.98
CA PHE A 137 -5.30 6.92 -5.41
C PHE A 137 -4.44 6.15 -6.40
N LEU A 138 -4.86 6.09 -7.67
CA LEU A 138 -4.08 5.43 -8.71
C LEU A 138 -2.76 6.16 -8.97
N PHE A 139 -2.77 7.49 -8.99
CA PHE A 139 -1.55 8.31 -9.13
C PHE A 139 -0.57 8.04 -7.97
N MET A 140 -1.07 8.04 -6.74
CA MET A 140 -0.28 7.72 -5.55
C MET A 140 0.27 6.29 -5.58
N MET A 141 -0.56 5.32 -5.96
CA MET A 141 -0.16 3.92 -6.07
C MET A 141 0.95 3.71 -7.10
N ILE A 142 0.87 4.37 -8.26
CA ILE A 142 1.94 4.30 -9.27
C ILE A 142 3.24 4.88 -8.70
N LEU A 143 3.19 5.99 -7.97
CA LEU A 143 4.38 6.58 -7.33
C LEU A 143 4.97 5.68 -6.23
N ASP A 144 4.14 5.03 -5.42
CA ASP A 144 4.62 4.08 -4.41
C ASP A 144 5.29 2.87 -5.03
N LEU A 145 4.68 2.35 -6.10
CA LEU A 145 5.25 1.24 -6.85
C LEU A 145 6.58 1.64 -7.48
N SER A 146 6.68 2.85 -8.04
CA SER A 146 7.95 3.41 -8.52
C SER A 146 9.00 3.46 -7.42
N TRP A 147 8.64 3.95 -6.22
CA TRP A 147 9.56 4.01 -5.09
C TRP A 147 10.07 2.63 -4.69
N ILE A 148 9.18 1.65 -4.55
CA ILE A 148 9.57 0.31 -4.12
C ILE A 148 10.44 -0.38 -5.18
N ILE A 149 10.10 -0.26 -6.46
CA ILE A 149 10.91 -0.82 -7.55
C ILE A 149 12.29 -0.15 -7.62
N LEU A 150 12.37 1.18 -7.52
CA LEU A 150 13.63 1.92 -7.54
C LEU A 150 14.51 1.60 -6.33
N LEU A 151 13.91 1.47 -5.14
CA LEU A 151 14.63 1.07 -3.93
C LEU A 151 15.08 -0.39 -3.99
N ALA A 152 14.28 -1.29 -4.56
CA ALA A 152 14.65 -2.68 -4.80
C ALA A 152 15.81 -2.80 -5.78
N PHE A 153 15.77 -2.02 -6.87
CA PHE A 153 16.87 -1.91 -7.83
C PHE A 153 18.14 -1.37 -7.17
N ALA A 154 18.05 -0.29 -6.41
CA ALA A 154 19.20 0.26 -5.70
C ALA A 154 19.76 -0.75 -4.68
N GLY A 155 18.89 -1.47 -3.96
CA GLY A 155 19.27 -2.50 -3.01
C GLY A 155 19.98 -3.70 -3.66
N SER A 156 19.47 -4.19 -4.79
CA SER A 156 20.08 -5.31 -5.54
C SER A 156 21.39 -4.95 -6.24
N CYS A 157 21.68 -3.65 -6.42
CA CYS A 157 22.98 -3.16 -6.86
C CYS A 157 24.02 -3.15 -5.74
N LEU A 158 23.60 -3.05 -4.47
CA LEU A 158 24.49 -3.00 -3.31
C LEU A 158 24.85 -4.39 -2.79
N GLU A 159 23.91 -5.33 -2.88
CA GLU A 159 24.01 -6.67 -2.31
C GLU A 159 23.53 -7.70 -3.34
N ASP A 160 24.21 -8.85 -3.40
CA ASP A 160 23.68 -9.99 -4.14
C ASP A 160 22.55 -10.64 -3.33
N VAL A 161 21.37 -10.68 -3.93
CA VAL A 161 20.14 -11.06 -3.23
C VAL A 161 19.79 -12.47 -3.63
N VAL A 162 19.85 -13.38 -2.67
CA VAL A 162 19.56 -14.80 -2.88
C VAL A 162 18.29 -15.19 -2.14
N LEU A 163 17.36 -15.84 -2.84
CA LEU A 163 16.14 -16.43 -2.28
C LEU A 163 16.01 -17.86 -2.82
N GLY A 164 15.98 -18.86 -1.95
CA GLY A 164 15.84 -20.27 -2.32
C GLY A 164 17.01 -20.80 -3.14
N GLY A 165 18.20 -20.22 -2.97
CA GLY A 165 19.37 -20.48 -3.82
C GLY A 165 19.33 -19.82 -5.20
N VAL A 166 18.32 -19.00 -5.49
CA VAL A 166 18.20 -18.25 -6.75
C VAL A 166 18.67 -16.82 -6.56
N HIS A 167 19.60 -16.37 -7.40
CA HIS A 167 20.04 -14.98 -7.46
C HIS A 167 18.92 -14.11 -8.06
N LEU A 168 18.27 -13.29 -7.23
CA LEU A 168 17.16 -12.42 -7.60
C LEU A 168 17.61 -11.14 -8.29
N SER A 169 18.85 -10.67 -8.07
CA SER A 169 19.32 -9.36 -8.54
C SER A 169 19.10 -9.14 -10.06
N PRO A 170 19.41 -10.10 -10.97
CA PRO A 170 19.16 -9.91 -12.40
C PRO A 170 17.66 -9.75 -12.75
N TYR A 171 16.79 -10.47 -12.06
CA TYR A 171 15.35 -10.37 -12.25
C TYR A 171 14.81 -9.04 -11.74
N VAL A 172 15.28 -8.57 -10.58
CA VAL A 172 14.94 -7.24 -10.04
C VAL A 172 15.38 -6.14 -11.00
N HIS A 173 16.59 -6.23 -11.56
CA HIS A 173 17.08 -5.28 -12.57
C HIS A 173 16.22 -5.28 -13.83
N THR A 174 15.84 -6.45 -14.33
CA THR A 174 14.99 -6.58 -15.52
C THR A 174 13.61 -5.96 -15.26
N VAL A 175 12.98 -6.27 -14.12
CA VAL A 175 11.69 -5.70 -13.72
C VAL A 175 11.79 -4.18 -13.57
N ALA A 176 12.87 -3.67 -12.98
CA ALA A 176 13.08 -2.23 -12.82
C ALA A 176 13.24 -1.51 -14.16
N ILE A 177 14.03 -2.07 -15.09
CA ILE A 177 14.20 -1.50 -16.43
C ILE A 177 12.88 -1.52 -17.20
N MET A 178 12.16 -2.65 -17.19
CA MET A 178 10.85 -2.75 -17.83
C MET A 178 9.87 -1.72 -17.27
N PHE A 179 9.85 -1.56 -15.95
CA PHE A 179 9.01 -0.56 -15.28
C PHE A 179 9.41 0.87 -15.63
N LEU A 180 10.70 1.18 -15.68
CA LEU A 180 11.19 2.52 -16.05
C LEU A 180 10.86 2.86 -17.50
N CYS A 181 11.03 1.91 -18.43
CA CYS A 181 10.60 2.07 -19.82
C CYS A 181 9.09 2.28 -19.91
N PHE A 182 8.30 1.50 -19.17
CA PHE A 182 6.85 1.67 -19.10
C PHE A 182 6.46 3.02 -18.51
N PHE A 183 7.09 3.45 -17.42
CA PHE A 183 6.80 4.72 -16.74
C PHE A 183 7.21 5.93 -17.58
N LEU A 184 8.32 5.84 -18.31
CA LEU A 184 8.71 6.84 -19.29
C LEU A 184 7.69 6.92 -20.43
N GLY A 185 7.29 5.76 -20.97
CA GLY A 185 6.22 5.65 -21.97
C GLY A 185 4.90 6.23 -21.45
N TRP A 186 4.55 5.99 -20.19
CA TRP A 186 3.39 6.53 -19.50
C TRP A 186 3.44 8.07 -19.44
N ILE A 187 4.58 8.65 -19.07
CA ILE A 187 4.77 10.11 -19.07
C ILE A 187 4.64 10.67 -20.50
N ILE A 188 5.32 10.06 -21.48
CA ILE A 188 5.26 10.48 -22.90
C ILE A 188 3.82 10.45 -23.41
N PHE A 189 3.10 9.39 -23.06
CA PHE A 189 1.71 9.15 -23.41
C PHE A 189 0.79 10.26 -22.89
N TRP A 190 0.80 10.52 -21.58
CA TRP A 190 -0.09 11.51 -20.98
C TRP A 190 0.30 12.95 -21.32
N ARG A 191 1.59 13.24 -21.51
CA ARG A 191 2.05 14.58 -21.90
C ARG A 191 1.95 14.88 -23.40
N ARG A 192 1.46 13.91 -24.19
CA ARG A 192 1.38 13.99 -25.66
C ARG A 192 2.70 14.40 -26.31
N TRP A 193 3.83 14.00 -25.71
CA TRP A 193 5.16 14.34 -26.24
C TRP A 193 5.40 13.72 -27.61
N HIS A 194 4.83 12.54 -27.84
CA HIS A 194 4.79 11.91 -29.16
C HIS A 194 4.23 12.86 -30.23
N GLU A 195 3.15 13.61 -29.96
CA GLU A 195 2.56 14.52 -30.94
C GLU A 195 3.46 15.71 -31.29
N LYS A 196 4.35 16.10 -30.37
CA LYS A 196 5.36 17.13 -30.65
C LYS A 196 6.51 16.62 -31.52
N ILE A 197 6.83 15.32 -31.42
CA ILE A 197 7.98 14.71 -32.10
C ILE A 197 7.58 14.14 -33.47
N PHE A 198 6.46 13.44 -33.55
CA PHE A 198 6.02 12.69 -34.74
C PHE A 198 4.72 13.25 -35.35
N GLY A 199 4.24 14.40 -34.89
CA GLY A 199 2.99 15.00 -35.34
C GLY A 199 1.75 14.18 -34.98
N THR A 200 0.65 14.41 -35.69
CA THR A 200 -0.64 13.73 -35.48
C THR A 200 -0.71 12.31 -36.07
N PHE A 201 0.41 11.77 -36.56
CA PHE A 201 0.46 10.50 -37.30
C PHE A 201 -0.01 9.28 -36.48
N PHE A 202 0.23 9.25 -35.17
CA PHE A 202 -0.22 8.16 -34.29
C PHE A 202 -1.46 8.52 -33.45
N ARG A 203 -2.42 9.25 -34.01
CA ARG A 203 -3.72 9.48 -33.36
C ARG A 203 -4.69 8.32 -33.64
N PHE A 204 -4.61 7.28 -32.81
CA PHE A 204 -5.59 6.20 -32.86
C PHE A 204 -6.82 6.48 -31.99
N ALA A 205 -8.02 6.29 -32.54
CA ALA A 205 -9.28 6.58 -31.86
C ALA A 205 -9.47 5.79 -30.54
N TRP A 206 -9.00 4.54 -30.48
CA TRP A 206 -9.09 3.71 -29.27
C TRP A 206 -8.21 4.23 -28.12
N ILE A 207 -7.05 4.81 -28.45
CA ILE A 207 -6.14 5.41 -27.48
C ILE A 207 -6.76 6.67 -26.88
N GLU A 208 -7.36 7.50 -27.73
CA GLU A 208 -8.02 8.72 -27.29
C GLU A 208 -9.23 8.41 -26.38
N LYS A 209 -9.95 7.32 -26.66
CA LYS A 209 -11.04 6.83 -25.79
C LYS A 209 -10.55 6.39 -24.40
N ILE A 210 -9.34 5.84 -24.28
CA ILE A 210 -8.71 5.54 -22.98
C ILE A 210 -8.37 6.85 -22.26
N ARG A 211 -7.78 7.81 -22.99
CA ARG A 211 -7.37 9.12 -22.46
C ARG A 211 -8.55 9.92 -21.89
N GLN A 212 -9.71 9.82 -22.52
CA GLN A 212 -10.96 10.50 -22.12
C GLN A 212 -11.66 9.87 -20.90
N GLN A 213 -11.18 8.73 -20.38
CA GLN A 213 -11.77 8.14 -19.17
C GLN A 213 -11.56 9.06 -17.97
N LYS A 214 -12.65 9.34 -17.24
CA LYS A 214 -12.67 10.32 -16.15
C LYS A 214 -11.69 10.01 -15.01
N VAL A 215 -11.38 8.72 -14.78
CA VAL A 215 -10.42 8.28 -13.75
C VAL A 215 -8.99 8.70 -14.11
N PHE A 216 -8.65 8.79 -15.39
CA PHE A 216 -7.31 9.11 -15.84
C PHE A 216 -7.05 10.60 -16.08
N HIS A 217 -8.06 11.44 -15.92
CA HIS A 217 -7.94 12.88 -16.15
C HIS A 217 -6.82 13.53 -15.29
N ILE A 218 -6.55 12.96 -14.12
CA ILE A 218 -5.43 13.40 -13.27
C ILE A 218 -4.07 13.25 -13.96
N PHE A 219 -3.86 12.19 -14.75
CA PHE A 219 -2.58 11.94 -15.42
C PHE A 219 -2.37 12.89 -16.59
N GLU A 220 -3.44 13.29 -17.26
CA GLU A 220 -3.43 14.34 -18.28
C GLU A 220 -3.07 15.71 -17.67
N GLN A 221 -3.58 16.02 -16.47
CA GLN A 221 -3.28 17.28 -15.77
C GLN A 221 -1.91 17.30 -15.08
N ALA A 222 -1.41 16.13 -14.66
CA ALA A 222 -0.19 16.00 -13.88
C ALA A 222 1.06 16.43 -14.66
N ARG A 223 1.79 17.40 -14.10
CA ARG A 223 3.08 17.86 -14.63
C ARG A 223 4.21 17.05 -14.01
N LEU A 224 5.39 17.04 -14.65
CA LEU A 224 6.59 16.39 -14.08
C LEU A 224 6.90 16.87 -12.65
N LYS A 225 6.66 18.16 -12.37
CA LYS A 225 6.80 18.73 -11.02
C LYS A 225 5.83 18.09 -10.01
N ASP A 226 4.63 17.69 -10.43
CA ASP A 226 3.67 17.03 -9.54
C ASP A 226 4.13 15.61 -9.18
N TYR A 227 4.69 14.86 -10.15
CA TYR A 227 5.32 13.56 -9.88
C TYR A 227 6.51 13.70 -8.93
N LEU A 228 7.46 14.61 -9.24
CA LEU A 228 8.66 14.81 -8.44
C LEU A 228 8.32 15.33 -7.05
N SER A 229 7.46 16.35 -6.93
CA SER A 229 7.05 16.90 -5.63
C SER A 229 6.35 15.85 -4.78
N THR A 230 5.47 15.02 -5.37
CA THR A 230 4.78 13.97 -4.61
C THR A 230 5.76 12.87 -4.20
N ALA A 231 6.68 12.48 -5.08
CA ALA A 231 7.72 11.51 -4.77
C ALA A 231 8.63 12.00 -3.62
N LEU A 232 9.05 13.27 -3.63
CA LEU A 232 9.86 13.85 -2.55
C LEU A 232 9.09 13.86 -1.21
N LEU A 233 7.81 14.20 -1.23
CA LEU A 233 6.96 14.16 -0.03
C LEU A 233 6.76 12.74 0.52
N ARG A 234 6.98 11.70 -0.29
CA ARG A 234 6.91 10.29 0.12
C ARG A 234 8.20 9.77 0.77
N ILE A 235 9.33 10.46 0.63
CA ILE A 235 10.63 10.03 1.20
C ILE A 235 10.52 9.69 2.69
N PRO A 236 9.92 10.52 3.56
CA PRO A 236 9.83 10.22 4.99
C PRO A 236 9.09 8.90 5.27
N ILE A 237 8.06 8.58 4.48
CA ILE A 237 7.27 7.36 4.65
C ILE A 237 8.13 6.13 4.32
N HIS A 238 8.76 6.10 3.14
CA HIS A 238 9.58 4.96 2.72
C HIS A 238 10.81 4.78 3.61
N PHE A 239 11.47 5.89 3.98
CA PHE A 239 12.61 5.87 4.90
C PHE A 239 12.22 5.28 6.25
N THR A 240 11.13 5.76 6.86
CA THR A 240 10.66 5.26 8.16
C THR A 240 10.25 3.79 8.09
N ILE A 241 9.65 3.32 6.99
CA ILE A 241 9.35 1.90 6.80
C ILE A 241 10.62 1.05 6.82
N ILE A 242 11.68 1.43 6.10
CA ILE A 242 12.94 0.66 6.07
C ILE A 242 13.63 0.69 7.43
N VAL A 243 13.78 1.88 8.02
CA VAL A 243 14.43 2.07 9.33
C VAL A 243 13.68 1.36 10.45
N SER A 244 12.35 1.20 10.33
CA SER A 244 11.57 0.50 11.34
C SER A 244 12.05 -0.92 11.58
N ILE A 245 12.45 -1.65 10.54
CA ILE A 245 12.97 -3.01 10.70
C ILE A 245 14.27 -3.00 11.50
N TYR A 246 15.18 -2.07 11.22
CA TYR A 246 16.44 -1.93 11.96
C TYR A 246 16.22 -1.67 13.45
N ILE A 247 15.26 -0.81 13.79
CA ILE A 247 14.94 -0.49 15.18
C ILE A 247 14.24 -1.66 15.86
N VAL A 248 13.27 -2.30 15.19
CA VAL A 248 12.51 -3.42 15.76
C VAL A 248 13.41 -4.60 16.06
N VAL A 249 14.39 -4.92 15.19
CA VAL A 249 15.39 -5.98 15.43
C VAL A 249 16.14 -5.76 16.76
N GLN A 250 16.53 -4.52 17.06
CA GLN A 250 17.22 -4.19 18.30
C GLN A 250 16.35 -4.36 19.54
N THR A 251 15.02 -4.31 19.41
CA THR A 251 14.11 -4.57 20.55
C THR A 251 14.12 -6.02 21.01
N PHE A 252 14.70 -6.94 20.21
CA PHE A 252 14.84 -8.35 20.54
C PHE A 252 16.29 -8.74 20.93
N ASP A 253 17.15 -7.76 21.24
CA ASP A 253 18.59 -8.00 21.46
C ASP A 253 19.26 -8.74 20.30
N ALA A 254 18.78 -8.45 19.08
CA ALA A 254 19.35 -8.92 17.84
C ALA A 254 19.91 -7.74 17.04
N PHE A 255 20.79 -8.06 16.10
CA PHE A 255 21.41 -7.09 15.21
C PHE A 255 21.42 -7.64 13.79
N ILE A 256 21.08 -6.77 12.84
CA ILE A 256 21.29 -6.98 11.41
C ILE A 256 22.00 -5.73 10.90
N PRO A 257 23.12 -5.85 10.16
CA PRO A 257 23.78 -4.71 9.56
C PRO A 257 22.80 -3.88 8.72
N PHE A 258 22.80 -2.56 8.89
CA PHE A 258 21.86 -1.68 8.20
C PHE A 258 21.94 -1.79 6.67
N THR A 259 23.14 -2.08 6.13
CA THR A 259 23.36 -2.34 4.70
C THR A 259 22.54 -3.54 4.19
N LYS A 260 22.43 -4.61 4.99
CA LYS A 260 21.60 -5.78 4.65
C LYS A 260 20.12 -5.45 4.70
N ILE A 261 19.68 -4.59 5.63
CA ILE A 261 18.29 -4.15 5.70
C ILE A 261 17.92 -3.29 4.49
N ILE A 262 18.71 -2.26 4.17
CA ILE A 262 18.41 -1.38 3.03
C ILE A 262 18.48 -2.12 1.68
N GLY A 263 19.36 -3.12 1.56
CA GLY A 263 19.47 -3.97 0.37
C GLY A 263 18.27 -4.91 0.18
N ASN A 264 17.80 -5.56 1.26
CA ASN A 264 16.81 -6.63 1.17
C ASN A 264 15.36 -6.17 1.37
N ILE A 265 15.09 -5.19 2.23
CA ILE A 265 13.71 -4.80 2.60
C ILE A 265 12.87 -4.30 1.42
N PRO A 266 13.39 -3.46 0.50
CA PRO A 266 12.61 -3.07 -0.66
C PRO A 266 12.17 -4.26 -1.53
N ILE A 267 13.02 -5.29 -1.63
CA ILE A 267 12.73 -6.52 -2.38
C ILE A 267 11.68 -7.37 -1.64
N VAL A 268 11.79 -7.48 -0.32
CA VAL A 268 10.76 -8.09 0.53
C VAL A 268 9.38 -7.44 0.29
N PHE A 269 9.30 -6.10 0.23
CA PHE A 269 8.04 -5.42 -0.07
C PHE A 269 7.60 -5.57 -1.53
N LEU A 270 8.53 -5.65 -2.48
CA LEU A 270 8.22 -5.95 -3.87
C LEU A 270 7.57 -7.34 -4.00
N ILE A 271 8.09 -8.35 -3.30
CA ILE A 271 7.51 -9.70 -3.21
C ILE A 271 6.12 -9.64 -2.54
N GLY A 272 6.00 -8.87 -1.45
CA GLY A 272 4.73 -8.69 -0.74
C GLY A 272 3.63 -8.00 -1.56
N MET A 273 3.99 -7.23 -2.60
CA MET A 273 3.04 -6.62 -3.53
C MET A 273 2.54 -7.56 -4.62
N LEU A 274 3.18 -8.72 -4.81
CA LEU A 274 2.67 -9.72 -5.73
C LEU A 274 1.29 -10.18 -5.25
N PRO A 275 0.28 -10.28 -6.13
CA PRO A 275 -1.09 -10.64 -5.76
C PRO A 275 -1.23 -12.15 -5.50
N ILE A 276 -0.29 -12.74 -4.75
CA ILE A 276 -0.25 -14.13 -4.32
C ILE A 276 -1.11 -14.29 -3.07
N THR A 277 -0.98 -13.36 -2.11
CA THR A 277 -1.72 -13.35 -0.85
C THR A 277 -2.30 -11.97 -0.56
N PRO A 278 -3.40 -11.87 0.22
CA PRO A 278 -3.98 -10.59 0.58
C PRO A 278 -2.96 -9.75 1.37
N GLY A 279 -2.57 -8.60 0.81
CA GLY A 279 -1.64 -7.67 1.47
C GLY A 279 -0.26 -8.25 1.78
N GLY A 280 0.18 -9.29 1.06
CA GLY A 280 1.48 -9.93 1.28
C GLY A 280 1.55 -10.76 2.57
N LEU A 281 0.41 -11.12 3.17
CA LEU A 281 0.35 -11.98 4.35
C LEU A 281 1.05 -13.31 4.07
N GLY A 282 1.94 -13.73 4.96
CA GLY A 282 2.73 -14.96 4.81
C GLY A 282 3.91 -14.80 3.85
N THR A 283 3.70 -14.29 2.62
CA THR A 283 4.80 -14.10 1.64
C THR A 283 5.84 -13.10 2.12
N THR A 284 5.42 -11.97 2.67
CA THR A 284 6.32 -10.95 3.23
C THR A 284 7.05 -11.52 4.46
N ASN A 285 6.36 -12.28 5.31
CA ASN A 285 6.97 -12.91 6.49
C ASN A 285 8.02 -13.95 6.09
N ALA A 286 7.71 -14.80 5.11
CA ALA A 286 8.64 -15.80 4.58
C ALA A 286 9.87 -15.13 3.95
N ALA A 287 9.65 -14.11 3.11
CA ALA A 287 10.75 -13.35 2.50
C ALA A 287 11.60 -12.63 3.56
N MET A 288 11.00 -12.08 4.62
CA MET A 288 11.78 -11.52 5.74
C MET A 288 12.64 -12.57 6.43
N VAL A 289 12.09 -13.74 6.74
CA VAL A 289 12.85 -14.84 7.35
C VAL A 289 14.03 -15.20 6.47
N GLU A 290 13.77 -15.53 5.21
CA GLU A 290 14.79 -16.05 4.30
C GLU A 290 15.87 -15.03 3.94
N MET A 291 15.50 -13.77 3.74
CA MET A 291 16.43 -12.73 3.28
C MET A 291 17.18 -12.02 4.41
N LEU A 292 16.71 -12.13 5.66
CA LEU A 292 17.30 -11.39 6.79
C LEU A 292 17.81 -12.26 7.94
N SER A 293 17.26 -13.45 8.18
CA SER A 293 17.77 -14.36 9.22
C SER A 293 19.26 -14.70 9.04
N PRO A 294 19.79 -14.88 7.81
CA PRO A 294 21.21 -15.22 7.64
C PRO A 294 22.18 -14.14 8.11
N PHE A 295 21.71 -12.90 8.20
CA PHE A 295 22.51 -11.75 8.63
C PHE A 295 22.27 -11.36 10.09
N MET A 296 21.43 -12.11 10.80
CA MET A 296 21.05 -11.78 12.17
C MET A 296 22.04 -12.35 13.17
N THR A 297 22.48 -11.51 14.11
CA THR A 297 23.32 -11.92 15.23
C THR A 297 22.65 -11.58 16.55
N SER A 298 22.77 -12.45 17.55
CA SER A 298 22.23 -12.25 18.89
C SER A 298 22.94 -13.18 19.88
N PRO A 299 23.15 -12.76 21.15
CA PRO A 299 23.56 -13.68 22.22
C PRO A 299 22.58 -14.83 22.47
N LEU A 300 21.32 -14.70 22.01
CA LEU A 300 20.29 -15.72 22.17
C LEU A 300 20.54 -16.96 21.29
N PHE A 301 21.21 -16.78 20.15
CA PHE A 301 21.47 -17.87 19.20
C PHE A 301 22.61 -18.77 19.66
N THR A 302 23.65 -18.18 20.26
CA THR A 302 24.79 -18.94 20.80
C THR A 302 24.39 -19.82 21.98
N ALA A 303 23.33 -19.44 22.71
CA ALA A 303 22.76 -20.25 23.78
C ALA A 303 21.91 -21.43 23.26
N GLY A 304 21.69 -21.56 21.95
CA GLY A 304 20.92 -22.64 21.33
C GLY A 304 19.43 -22.67 21.69
N LYS A 305 18.90 -21.59 22.26
CA LYS A 305 17.52 -21.54 22.77
C LYS A 305 16.49 -21.19 21.69
N ILE A 306 16.90 -20.37 20.71
CA ILE A 306 16.06 -19.79 19.65
C ILE A 306 16.91 -19.70 18.39
N SER A 307 16.33 -20.01 17.22
CA SER A 307 16.99 -19.79 15.92
C SER A 307 16.75 -18.38 15.37
N PRO A 308 17.67 -17.84 14.54
CA PRO A 308 17.46 -16.57 13.84
C PRO A 308 16.15 -16.50 13.05
N GLU A 309 15.74 -17.60 12.44
CA GLU A 309 14.53 -17.74 11.64
C GLU A 309 13.27 -17.62 12.51
N GLU A 310 13.24 -18.34 13.65
CA GLU A 310 12.15 -18.26 14.63
C GLU A 310 11.99 -16.82 15.15
N LEU A 311 13.09 -16.15 15.46
CA LEU A 311 13.08 -14.77 15.97
C LEU A 311 12.57 -13.79 14.91
N MET A 312 13.04 -13.91 13.66
CA MET A 312 12.59 -13.07 12.55
C MET A 312 11.10 -13.27 12.24
N LEU A 313 10.63 -14.53 12.26
CA LEU A 313 9.21 -14.83 12.07
C LEU A 313 8.37 -14.25 13.21
N ALA A 314 8.76 -14.47 14.47
CA ALA A 314 8.08 -13.93 15.64
C ALA A 314 7.99 -12.40 15.60
N MET A 315 9.11 -11.74 15.29
CA MET A 315 9.18 -10.29 15.17
C MET A 315 8.29 -9.75 14.05
N SER A 316 8.31 -10.35 12.86
CA SER A 316 7.48 -9.92 11.73
C SER A 316 5.98 -10.09 12.00
N LEU A 317 5.59 -11.17 12.69
CA LEU A 317 4.22 -11.41 13.14
C LEU A 317 3.78 -10.40 14.20
N LEU A 318 4.63 -10.14 15.19
CA LEU A 318 4.33 -9.15 16.23
C LEU A 318 4.20 -7.74 15.65
N TRP A 319 5.11 -7.37 14.74
CA TRP A 319 5.08 -6.09 14.05
C TRP A 319 3.80 -5.91 13.22
N MET A 320 3.41 -6.95 12.48
CA MET A 320 2.15 -6.96 11.74
C MET A 320 0.95 -6.81 12.68
N PHE A 321 0.91 -7.61 13.76
CA PHE A 321 -0.16 -7.60 14.74
C PHE A 321 -0.33 -6.21 15.39
N ILE A 322 0.76 -5.61 15.89
CA ILE A 322 0.67 -4.30 16.55
C ILE A 322 0.21 -3.21 15.57
N ASN A 323 0.63 -3.27 14.30
CA ASN A 323 0.18 -2.34 13.28
C ASN A 323 -1.32 -2.44 13.00
N TYR A 324 -1.87 -3.66 12.88
CA TYR A 324 -3.31 -3.85 12.71
C TYR A 324 -4.10 -3.48 13.97
N LEU A 325 -3.56 -3.79 15.16
CA LEU A 325 -4.15 -3.43 16.43
C LEU A 325 -4.26 -1.90 16.59
N LEU A 326 -3.16 -1.17 16.33
CA LEU A 326 -3.16 0.30 16.41
C LEU A 326 -4.12 0.94 15.40
N LYS A 327 -4.21 0.40 14.18
CA LYS A 327 -5.22 0.80 13.18
C LYS A 327 -6.65 0.60 13.69
N ALA A 328 -6.93 -0.56 14.28
CA ALA A 328 -8.25 -0.87 14.82
C ALA A 328 -8.60 0.03 16.02
N LEU A 329 -7.67 0.22 16.95
CA LEU A 329 -7.84 1.08 18.13
C LEU A 329 -8.07 2.54 17.74
N LEU A 330 -7.23 3.09 16.86
CA LEU A 330 -7.38 4.47 16.37
C LEU A 330 -8.74 4.64 15.67
N GLY A 331 -9.08 3.73 14.77
CA GLY A 331 -10.34 3.84 14.05
C GLY A 331 -11.57 3.68 14.94
N MET A 332 -11.53 2.81 15.96
CA MET A 332 -12.59 2.70 16.97
C MET A 332 -12.73 3.97 17.79
N PHE A 333 -11.61 4.54 18.23
CA PHE A 333 -11.59 5.79 18.99
C PHE A 333 -12.16 6.96 18.18
N LEU A 334 -11.75 7.10 16.92
CA LEU A 334 -12.23 8.18 16.05
C LEU A 334 -13.68 7.97 15.61
N LEU A 335 -14.10 6.74 15.34
CA LEU A 335 -15.50 6.46 15.00
C LEU A 335 -16.45 6.91 16.11
N ARG A 336 -16.10 6.66 17.38
CA ARG A 336 -16.87 7.13 18.54
C ARG A 336 -16.95 8.66 18.63
N LYS A 337 -15.85 9.37 18.34
CA LYS A 337 -15.79 10.83 18.42
C LYS A 337 -16.48 11.53 17.24
N VAL A 338 -16.55 10.89 16.08
CA VAL A 338 -16.80 11.56 14.81
C VAL A 338 -18.13 11.12 14.16
N SER A 339 -18.75 10.01 14.60
CA SER A 339 -19.96 9.44 13.98
C SER A 339 -21.16 10.40 13.90
N LYS A 340 -21.28 11.38 14.79
CA LYS A 340 -22.42 12.31 14.79
C LYS A 340 -22.34 13.39 13.70
N ASN A 341 -21.15 13.68 13.16
CA ASN A 341 -20.95 14.81 12.22
C ASN A 341 -20.22 14.44 10.92
N LEU A 342 -19.52 13.30 10.84
CA LEU A 342 -18.74 12.91 9.65
C LEU A 342 -19.60 12.59 8.41
N PHE A 343 -20.83 12.13 8.64
CA PHE A 343 -21.78 11.74 7.59
C PHE A 343 -22.96 12.69 7.44
N LYS A 344 -23.01 13.76 8.26
CA LYS A 344 -23.98 14.83 8.01
C LYS A 344 -23.55 15.56 6.74
N PRO A 345 -24.42 15.69 5.74
CA PRO A 345 -24.15 16.60 4.62
C PRO A 345 -23.83 17.97 5.21
N THR A 346 -22.80 18.64 4.70
CA THR A 346 -22.79 20.09 4.80
C THR A 346 -24.06 20.51 4.08
N THR A 347 -25.03 21.10 4.80
CA THR A 347 -26.10 21.83 4.13
C THR A 347 -25.40 22.76 3.14
N ASP A 348 -25.75 22.67 1.86
CA ASP A 348 -25.40 23.72 0.91
C ASP A 348 -25.94 25.01 1.54
N GLU A 349 -25.09 25.77 2.22
CA GLU A 349 -25.42 27.13 2.57
C GLU A 349 -25.62 27.81 1.21
N SER A 350 -26.84 28.26 0.98
CA SER A 350 -27.17 28.97 -0.25
C SER A 350 -26.19 30.15 -0.37
N LEU A 351 -25.90 30.59 -1.60
CA LEU A 351 -25.09 31.80 -1.80
C LEU A 351 -25.65 32.99 -0.97
N GLU A 352 -26.96 33.05 -0.77
CA GLU A 352 -27.63 34.01 0.11
C GLU A 352 -27.24 33.88 1.60
N ASP A 353 -27.02 32.66 2.11
CA ASP A 353 -26.58 32.43 3.50
C ASP A 353 -25.12 32.82 3.71
N ILE A 354 -24.28 32.65 2.67
CA ILE A 354 -22.88 33.08 2.65
C ILE A 354 -22.79 34.60 2.57
N GLU A 355 -23.59 35.23 1.70
CA GLU A 355 -23.68 36.70 1.57
C GLU A 355 -24.24 37.36 2.83
N LYS A 356 -25.27 36.79 3.47
CA LYS A 356 -25.77 37.27 4.76
C LYS A 356 -24.69 37.25 5.84
N LYS A 357 -23.93 36.15 5.94
CA LYS A 357 -22.84 36.06 6.93
C LYS A 357 -21.68 37.01 6.62
N ALA A 358 -21.38 37.26 5.34
CA ALA A 358 -20.37 38.22 4.91
C ALA A 358 -20.80 39.68 5.11
N ALA A 359 -22.10 39.98 5.04
CA ALA A 359 -22.64 41.31 5.29
C ALA A 359 -22.35 41.83 6.72
N HIS A 360 -22.15 40.93 7.69
CA HIS A 360 -21.76 41.31 9.05
C HIS A 360 -20.26 41.63 9.20
N LEU A 361 -19.43 41.33 8.18
CA LEU A 361 -17.98 41.49 8.21
C LEU A 361 -17.46 42.72 7.46
N GLY A 362 -18.35 43.61 6.98
CA GLY A 362 -17.99 44.97 6.60
C GLY A 362 -16.84 45.10 5.58
N GLY A 363 -16.74 44.18 4.62
CA GLY A 363 -15.71 44.22 3.58
C GLY A 363 -16.31 44.12 2.19
N ASN A 364 -16.28 45.22 1.45
CA ASN A 364 -16.56 45.27 0.02
C ASN A 364 -15.72 44.23 -0.74
N ILE A 365 -16.38 43.49 -1.63
CA ILE A 365 -15.75 42.70 -2.70
C ILE A 365 -15.25 43.66 -3.79
#